data_AF-A0A2D7FL52-F1
#
_entry.id   AF-A0A2D7FL52-F1
#
_cell.length_a   1.000
_cell.length_b   1.000
_cell.length_c   1.000
_cell.angle_alpha   90.00
_cell.angle_beta   90.00
_cell.angle_gamma   90.00
#
_symmetry.space_group_name_H-M   'P 1'
#
loop_
_entity.id
_entity.type
_entity.pdbx_description
1 polymer ?
#
loop_
_entity_poly.entity_id
_entity_poly.type
_entity_poly.pdbx_seq_one_letter_code
_entity_poly.pdbx_strand_id
1 'polypeptide(L)'
;MAAGGKMVPFAGYEMPVQYPAGILAEHNHTRSKAAIFDVSHMGQVALRGNNAAAALERLVPGDIATLPAGRMRYTMFTNDAGGILDDLMVTNAGNYLFLVVNAASKKEDIAHLRAGLPDL
;
A
#
# COMPACT_ATOMS: atom_id res chain seq x y z
N MET A 1 -12.36 23.14 -6.28
CA MET A 1 -11.59 22.11 -7.01
C MET A 1 -12.02 22.10 -8.47
N ALA A 2 -11.08 22.06 -9.41
CA ALA A 2 -11.36 22.24 -10.84
C ALA A 2 -12.23 21.12 -11.46
N ALA A 3 -12.21 19.90 -10.90
CA ALA A 3 -12.91 18.73 -11.48
C ALA A 3 -14.29 18.42 -10.83
N GLY A 4 -14.71 19.15 -9.80
CA GLY A 4 -16.06 19.00 -9.22
C GLY A 4 -16.33 17.71 -8.41
N GLY A 5 -15.30 17.11 -7.82
CA GLY A 5 -15.47 15.94 -6.94
C GLY A 5 -16.25 16.25 -5.66
N LYS A 6 -17.14 15.34 -5.24
CA LYS A 6 -17.81 15.36 -3.94
C LYS A 6 -16.86 14.80 -2.88
N MET A 7 -16.42 15.66 -1.95
CA MET A 7 -15.44 15.26 -0.94
C MET A 7 -16.09 14.57 0.25
N VAL A 8 -15.39 13.56 0.78
CA VAL A 8 -15.73 12.86 2.01
C VAL A 8 -14.47 12.63 2.85
N PRO A 9 -14.59 12.56 4.18
CA PRO A 9 -13.48 12.11 5.02
C PRO A 9 -13.23 10.62 4.80
N PHE A 10 -11.97 10.25 4.54
CA PHE A 10 -11.52 8.87 4.44
C PHE A 10 -10.11 8.74 5.02
N ALA A 11 -9.94 7.93 6.07
CA ALA A 11 -8.64 7.70 6.74
C ALA A 11 -7.88 8.98 7.14
N GLY A 12 -8.59 10.05 7.53
CA GLY A 12 -7.99 11.35 7.88
C GLY A 12 -7.66 12.26 6.69
N TYR A 13 -7.99 11.85 5.46
CA TYR A 13 -7.85 12.64 4.24
C TYR A 13 -9.21 13.09 3.72
N GLU A 14 -9.24 14.22 3.00
CA GLU A 14 -10.40 14.60 2.18
C GLU A 14 -10.25 13.95 0.80
N MET A 15 -11.14 13.03 0.47
CA MET A 15 -11.08 12.25 -0.78
C MET A 15 -12.35 12.45 -1.61
N PRO A 16 -12.25 12.53 -2.95
CA PRO A 16 -13.44 12.58 -3.81
C PRO A 16 -14.12 11.20 -3.85
N VAL A 17 -15.34 11.09 -3.31
CA VAL A 17 -16.12 9.84 -3.34
C VAL A 17 -16.71 9.57 -4.73
N GLN A 18 -16.99 10.64 -5.47
CA GLN A 18 -17.49 10.62 -6.84
C GLN A 18 -17.31 12.00 -7.49
N TYR A 19 -17.30 12.02 -8.81
CA TYR A 19 -17.32 13.18 -9.70
C TYR A 19 -18.72 13.41 -10.30
N PRO A 20 -18.97 14.47 -11.08
CA PRO A 20 -20.32 14.84 -11.52
C PRO A 20 -21.10 13.77 -12.29
N ALA A 21 -20.42 12.82 -12.93
CA ALA A 21 -21.06 11.69 -13.63
C ALA A 21 -21.65 10.63 -12.67
N GLY A 22 -21.19 10.60 -11.41
CA GLY A 22 -21.64 9.69 -10.36
C GLY A 22 -20.96 8.32 -10.35
N ILE A 23 -21.04 7.63 -9.20
CA ILE A 23 -20.32 6.36 -8.91
C ILE A 23 -20.56 5.29 -9.98
N LEU A 24 -21.81 5.10 -10.43
CA LEU A 24 -22.11 4.05 -11.41
C LEU A 24 -21.46 4.34 -12.77
N ALA A 25 -21.44 5.61 -13.19
CA ALA A 25 -20.81 6.02 -14.43
C ALA A 25 -19.28 5.87 -14.36
N GLU A 26 -18.66 6.25 -13.24
CA GLU A 26 -17.22 6.09 -13.00
C GLU A 26 -16.79 4.61 -12.99
N HIS A 27 -17.58 3.75 -12.33
CA HIS A 27 -17.36 2.31 -12.34
C HIS A 27 -17.38 1.74 -13.76
N ASN A 28 -18.43 2.05 -14.53
CA ASN A 28 -18.57 1.58 -15.90
C ASN A 28 -17.49 2.15 -16.82
N HIS A 29 -17.06 3.39 -16.60
CA HIS A 29 -15.97 4.01 -17.35
C HIS A 29 -14.64 3.31 -17.09
N THR A 30 -14.34 2.97 -15.84
CA THR A 30 -13.14 2.21 -15.45
C THR A 30 -13.06 0.85 -16.16
N ARG A 31 -14.22 0.21 -16.38
CA ARG A 31 -14.34 -1.11 -17.03
C ARG A 31 -14.22 -1.05 -18.56
N SER A 32 -14.70 0.03 -19.16
CA SER A 32 -14.86 0.14 -20.62
C SER A 32 -13.83 1.05 -21.29
N LYS A 33 -13.11 1.86 -20.51
CA LYS A 33 -12.15 2.86 -20.98
C LYS A 33 -10.95 2.92 -20.00
N ALA A 34 -10.37 4.10 -19.79
CA ALA A 34 -9.31 4.33 -18.82
C ALA A 34 -9.81 5.31 -17.75
N ALA A 35 -9.51 5.02 -16.49
CA ALA A 35 -9.83 5.90 -15.36
C ALA A 35 -8.56 6.25 -14.60
N ILE A 36 -8.55 7.44 -14.00
CA ILE A 36 -7.47 7.93 -13.15
C ILE A 36 -8.02 8.00 -11.73
N PHE A 37 -7.26 7.43 -10.78
CA PHE A 37 -7.58 7.48 -9.37
C PHE A 37 -6.45 8.20 -8.64
N ASP A 38 -6.80 9.18 -7.81
CA ASP A 38 -5.86 9.75 -6.86
C ASP A 38 -5.79 8.83 -5.63
N VAL A 39 -4.71 8.06 -5.53
CA VAL A 39 -4.43 7.17 -4.40
C VAL A 39 -3.26 7.68 -3.55
N SER A 40 -2.96 8.98 -3.61
CA SER A 40 -1.81 9.59 -2.91
C SER A 40 -1.90 9.50 -1.38
N HIS A 41 -3.08 9.22 -0.85
CA HIS A 41 -3.33 9.01 0.58
C HIS A 41 -2.73 7.70 1.12
N MET A 42 -2.36 6.73 0.26
CA MET A 42 -1.67 5.50 0.67
C MET A 42 -0.29 5.80 1.28
N GLY A 43 0.20 4.92 2.15
CA GLY A 43 1.56 5.00 2.68
C GLY A 43 2.58 4.46 1.68
N GLN A 44 3.74 5.11 1.56
CA GLN A 44 4.84 4.68 0.70
C GLN A 44 6.10 4.57 1.55
N VAL A 45 6.73 3.39 1.55
CA VAL A 45 7.92 3.12 2.38
C VAL A 45 9.02 2.51 1.51
N ALA A 46 10.23 3.05 1.60
CA ALA A 46 11.41 2.47 0.98
C ALA A 46 12.26 1.76 2.05
N LEU A 47 12.30 0.43 2.00
CA LEU A 47 13.10 -0.39 2.91
C LEU A 47 14.46 -0.66 2.28
N ARG A 48 15.51 -0.09 2.87
CA ARG A 48 16.89 -0.14 2.37
C ARG A 48 17.78 -0.83 3.38
N GLY A 49 18.68 -1.67 2.89
CA GLY A 49 19.69 -2.32 3.72
C GLY A 49 19.93 -3.75 3.28
N ASN A 50 20.95 -4.36 3.89
CA ASN A 50 21.34 -5.72 3.56
C ASN A 50 20.24 -6.69 3.99
N ASN A 51 19.91 -7.66 3.14
CA ASN A 51 18.92 -8.69 3.42
C ASN A 51 17.50 -8.16 3.75
N ALA A 52 17.12 -6.99 3.23
CA ALA A 52 15.80 -6.38 3.48
C ALA A 52 14.62 -7.33 3.21
N ALA A 53 14.72 -8.19 2.18
CA ALA A 53 13.70 -9.20 1.90
C ALA A 53 13.56 -10.23 3.03
N ALA A 54 14.66 -10.86 3.44
CA ALA A 54 14.64 -11.85 4.52
C ALA A 54 14.27 -11.24 5.89
N ALA A 55 14.53 -9.94 6.09
CA ALA A 55 14.08 -9.23 7.28
C ALA A 55 12.56 -9.01 7.24
N LEU A 56 12.03 -8.53 6.10
CA LEU A 56 10.58 -8.31 5.92
C LEU A 56 9.76 -9.60 6.04
N GLU A 57 10.29 -10.73 5.57
CA GLU A 57 9.66 -12.07 5.70
C GLU A 57 9.38 -12.51 7.14
N ARG A 58 10.00 -11.87 8.14
CA ARG A 58 9.66 -12.12 9.56
C ARG A 58 8.32 -11.49 9.97
N LEU A 59 7.86 -10.49 9.21
CA LEU A 59 6.65 -9.73 9.48
C LEU A 59 5.50 -10.08 8.54
N VAL A 60 5.78 -10.78 7.44
CA VAL A 60 4.79 -11.09 6.41
C VAL A 60 4.86 -12.57 5.99
N PRO A 61 3.74 -13.25 5.74
CA PRO A 61 3.71 -14.64 5.30
C PRO A 61 3.86 -14.73 3.77
N GLY A 62 4.90 -14.11 3.22
CA GLY A 62 5.16 -14.10 1.77
C GLY A 62 6.64 -14.21 1.46
N ASP A 63 7.00 -15.05 0.48
CA ASP A 63 8.39 -15.28 0.06
C ASP A 63 8.93 -14.12 -0.78
N ILE A 64 9.43 -13.06 -0.14
CA ILE A 64 9.95 -11.84 -0.77
C ILE A 64 11.35 -12.03 -1.34
N ALA A 65 12.18 -12.91 -0.77
CA ALA A 65 13.55 -13.16 -1.19
C ALA A 65 13.63 -13.65 -2.65
N THR A 66 12.61 -14.39 -3.11
CA THR A 66 12.53 -14.86 -4.50
C THR A 66 11.91 -13.84 -5.47
N LEU A 67 11.47 -12.66 -5.00
CA LEU A 67 10.82 -11.67 -5.85
C LEU A 67 11.84 -11.05 -6.83
N PRO A 68 11.68 -11.23 -8.16
CA PRO A 68 12.63 -10.64 -9.10
C PRO A 68 12.55 -9.10 -9.11
N ALA A 69 13.65 -8.43 -9.47
CA ALA A 69 13.65 -6.98 -9.63
C ALA A 69 12.57 -6.52 -10.64
N GLY A 70 11.92 -5.39 -10.34
CA GLY A 70 10.80 -4.84 -11.10
C GLY A 70 9.47 -5.59 -10.90
N ARG A 71 9.42 -6.63 -10.06
CA ARG A 71 8.20 -7.38 -9.75
C ARG A 71 7.62 -6.98 -8.41
N MET A 72 6.31 -7.16 -8.30
CA MET A 72 5.52 -6.91 -7.10
C MET A 72 4.87 -8.18 -6.58
N ARG A 73 4.65 -8.23 -5.27
CA ARG A 73 3.91 -9.28 -4.58
C ARG A 73 2.99 -8.65 -3.54
N TYR A 74 1.75 -9.13 -3.50
CA TYR A 74 0.80 -8.85 -2.43
C TYR A 74 1.09 -9.74 -1.23
N THR A 75 1.03 -9.19 -0.02
CA THR A 75 1.18 -9.91 1.24
C THR A 75 0.45 -9.16 2.36
N MET A 76 0.60 -9.58 3.60
CA MET A 76 -0.02 -8.96 4.77
C MET A 76 0.92 -8.96 5.97
N PHE A 77 0.85 -7.93 6.81
CA PHE A 77 1.43 -8.01 8.15
C PHE A 77 0.58 -8.90 9.03
N THR A 78 1.23 -9.77 9.80
CA THR A 78 0.54 -10.65 10.76
C THR A 78 1.08 -10.45 12.16
N ASN A 79 0.21 -10.55 13.16
CA ASN A 79 0.63 -10.65 14.56
C ASN A 79 1.05 -12.10 14.92
N ASP A 80 1.55 -12.29 16.13
CA ASP A 80 2.05 -13.59 16.63
C ASP A 80 0.99 -14.71 16.66
N ALA A 81 -0.30 -14.35 16.67
CA ALA A 81 -1.42 -15.28 16.61
C ALA A 81 -1.88 -15.58 15.16
N GLY A 82 -1.20 -15.02 14.16
CA GLY A 82 -1.58 -15.14 12.74
C GLY A 82 -2.74 -14.24 12.31
N GLY A 83 -3.17 -13.31 13.16
CA GLY A 83 -4.17 -12.31 12.81
C GLY A 83 -3.59 -11.25 11.88
N ILE A 84 -4.37 -10.83 10.88
CA ILE A 84 -3.98 -9.81 9.91
C ILE A 84 -3.99 -8.43 10.60
N LEU A 85 -2.88 -7.70 10.47
CA LEU A 85 -2.74 -6.32 10.91
C LEU A 85 -3.11 -5.34 9.79
N ASP A 86 -2.50 -5.52 8.62
CA ASP A 86 -2.81 -4.78 7.38
C ASP A 86 -2.33 -5.58 6.17
N ASP A 87 -2.89 -5.32 4.99
CA ASP A 87 -2.37 -5.83 3.72
C ASP A 87 -1.49 -4.81 3.00
N LEU A 88 -0.54 -5.29 2.19
CA LEU A 88 0.40 -4.42 1.49
C LEU A 88 0.92 -4.99 0.18
N MET A 89 1.40 -4.09 -0.67
CA MET A 89 2.16 -4.43 -1.86
C MET A 89 3.64 -4.24 -1.60
N VAL A 90 4.45 -5.26 -1.91
CA VAL A 90 5.90 -5.19 -1.87
C VAL A 90 6.44 -5.27 -3.30
N THR A 91 7.24 -4.30 -3.70
CA THR A 91 7.92 -4.27 -5.00
C THR A 91 9.41 -4.36 -4.79
N ASN A 92 10.07 -5.28 -5.49
CA ASN A 92 11.53 -5.28 -5.56
C ASN A 92 11.98 -4.22 -6.57
N ALA A 93 12.47 -3.07 -6.09
CA ALA A 93 12.95 -1.98 -6.94
C ALA A 93 14.39 -2.21 -7.46
N GLY A 94 14.99 -3.37 -7.20
CA GLY A 94 16.34 -3.75 -7.60
C GLY A 94 17.36 -3.52 -6.49
N ASN A 95 17.44 -2.29 -5.96
CA ASN A 95 18.38 -1.91 -4.89
C ASN A 95 17.71 -1.67 -3.52
N TYR A 96 16.39 -1.74 -3.44
CA TYR A 96 15.60 -1.64 -2.20
C TYR A 96 14.22 -2.27 -2.42
N LEU A 97 13.47 -2.47 -1.33
CA LEU A 97 12.06 -2.85 -1.41
C LEU A 97 11.18 -1.61 -1.26
N PHE A 98 10.21 -1.47 -2.15
CA PHE A 98 9.20 -0.41 -2.09
C PHE A 98 7.87 -1.01 -1.62
N LEU A 99 7.36 -0.50 -0.51
CA LEU A 99 6.14 -0.98 0.12
C LEU A 99 5.05 0.09 -0.03
N VAL A 100 3.83 -0.36 -0.32
CA VAL A 100 2.63 0.47 -0.29
C VAL A 100 1.67 -0.09 0.75
N VAL A 101 1.32 0.71 1.76
CA VAL A 101 0.44 0.35 2.89
C VAL A 101 -0.82 1.19 2.91
N ASN A 102 -1.88 0.72 3.60
CA ASN A 102 -3.16 1.42 3.61
C ASN A 102 -3.06 2.78 4.32
N ALA A 103 -3.93 3.72 3.90
CA ALA A 103 -3.92 5.06 4.47
C ALA A 103 -4.25 5.11 5.96
N ALA A 104 -5.21 4.28 6.39
CA ALA A 104 -5.69 4.26 7.77
C ALA A 104 -4.69 3.65 8.75
N SER A 105 -3.91 2.66 8.30
CA SER A 105 -2.96 1.87 9.11
C SER A 105 -1.52 2.38 9.01
N LYS A 106 -1.26 3.34 8.11
CA LYS A 106 0.09 3.84 7.77
C LYS A 106 0.99 4.13 8.96
N LYS A 107 0.45 4.75 10.02
CA LYS A 107 1.25 5.12 11.19
C LYS A 107 1.65 3.89 11.99
N GLU A 108 0.69 2.99 12.18
CA GLU A 108 0.84 1.71 12.87
C GLU A 108 1.79 0.78 12.09
N ASP A 109 1.66 0.70 10.77
CA ASP A 109 2.52 -0.13 9.92
C ASP A 109 3.98 0.36 9.93
N ILE A 110 4.20 1.68 9.84
CA ILE A 110 5.55 2.25 9.94
C ILE A 110 6.14 1.98 11.33
N ALA A 111 5.33 2.06 12.39
CA ALA A 111 5.79 1.71 13.74
C ALA A 111 6.13 0.21 13.86
N HIS A 112 5.30 -0.66 13.27
CA HIS A 112 5.51 -2.11 13.24
C HIS A 112 6.79 -2.47 12.48
N LEU A 113 7.02 -1.88 11.32
CA LEU A 113 8.26 -2.01 10.55
C LEU A 113 9.48 -1.57 11.36
N ARG A 114 9.44 -0.38 11.99
CA ARG A 114 10.55 0.12 12.82
C ARG A 114 10.86 -0.78 14.01
N ALA A 115 9.84 -1.35 14.64
CA ALA A 115 10.01 -2.25 15.77
C ALA A 115 10.56 -3.62 15.34
N GLY A 116 10.06 -4.16 14.22
CA GLY A 116 10.44 -5.47 13.71
C GLY A 116 11.74 -5.50 12.91
N LEU A 117 12.17 -4.36 12.38
CA LEU A 117 13.34 -4.21 11.50
C LEU A 117 14.31 -3.13 12.02
N PRO A 118 14.85 -3.24 13.25
CA PRO A 118 15.64 -2.17 13.87
C PRO A 118 16.95 -1.84 13.15
N ASP A 119 17.43 -2.73 12.28
CA ASP A 119 18.68 -2.59 11.53
C ASP A 119 18.47 -2.02 10.11
N LEU A 120 17.25 -1.61 9.75
CA LEU A 120 16.86 -1.10 8.42
C LEU A 120 16.25 0.30 8.47
#